data_AF-A0A9D6CN23-F1
#
_entry.id   AF-A0A9D6CN23-F1
#
_cell.length_a   1.000
_cell.length_b   1.000
_cell.length_c   1.000
_cell.angle_alpha   90.00
_cell.angle_beta   90.00
_cell.angle_gamma   90.00
#
_symmetry.space_group_name_H-M   'P 1'
#
loop_
_entity.id
_entity.type
_entity.pdbx_description
1 polymer ?
#
loop_
_entity_poly.entity_id
_entity_poly.type
_entity_poly.pdbx_seq_one_letter_code
_entity_poly.pdbx_strand_id
1 'polypeptide(L)'
;MGTRGQTGTDIVGCSRNFSDVVNRRIVQSEIEGGVHLGDLPEGFALEVETENRSYQLVVHHDGSAEISGHPVFCPCPVKVSIHGSSWGGSMLKVAFIGRGMHLEFHHPEYHTITTSRIVEIRQRAAA
;
A
#
# COMPACT_ATOMS: atom_id res chain seq x y z
N MET A 1 -10.15 -12.98 57.13
CA MET A 1 -8.81 -13.59 57.10
C MET A 1 -8.55 -14.04 55.68
N GLY A 2 -7.50 -13.53 55.02
CA GLY A 2 -6.94 -14.11 53.79
C GLY A 2 -7.34 -13.46 52.45
N THR A 3 -6.46 -12.58 51.97
CA THR A 3 -6.35 -12.00 50.61
C THR A 3 -5.75 -12.96 49.58
N ARG A 4 -6.03 -12.71 48.27
CA ARG A 4 -5.25 -12.97 47.01
C ARG A 4 -6.24 -13.45 45.92
N GLY A 5 -6.32 -12.92 44.70
CA GLY A 5 -5.33 -12.29 43.82
C GLY A 5 -4.85 -13.31 42.76
N GLN A 6 -5.14 -13.05 41.47
CA GLN A 6 -4.50 -13.51 40.19
C GLN A 6 -5.59 -13.74 39.10
N THR A 7 -5.76 -12.86 38.09
CA THR A 7 -5.09 -12.79 36.76
C THR A 7 -5.14 -14.08 35.93
N GLY A 8 -5.77 -14.01 34.74
CA GLY A 8 -5.77 -15.09 33.76
C GLY A 8 -6.53 -14.75 32.48
N THR A 9 -5.80 -14.15 31.53
CA THR A 9 -5.98 -14.04 30.08
C THR A 9 -6.86 -15.12 29.39
N ASP A 10 -7.74 -14.68 28.48
CA ASP A 10 -8.21 -15.44 27.30
C ASP A 10 -8.26 -14.46 26.11
N ILE A 11 -7.13 -14.20 25.44
CA ILE A 11 -6.70 -14.77 24.14
C ILE A 11 -7.82 -15.22 23.17
N VAL A 12 -7.63 -14.78 21.92
CA VAL A 12 -8.16 -15.31 20.65
C VAL A 12 -9.54 -14.82 20.19
N GLY A 13 -9.57 -13.54 19.80
CA GLY A 13 -10.41 -13.10 18.68
C GLY A 13 -9.80 -13.61 17.37
N CYS A 14 -10.29 -14.77 16.92
CA CYS A 14 -9.87 -15.46 15.71
C CYS A 14 -10.21 -14.63 14.45
N SER A 15 -9.29 -13.76 14.01
CA SER A 15 -9.29 -13.23 12.64
C SER A 15 -8.75 -14.32 11.71
N ARG A 16 -9.68 -15.13 11.24
CA ARG A 16 -9.49 -16.33 10.43
C ARG A 16 -8.98 -15.95 9.03
N ASN A 17 -7.71 -16.27 8.79
CA ASN A 17 -7.19 -16.79 7.52
C ASN A 17 -7.28 -15.92 6.26
N PHE A 18 -7.16 -14.58 6.36
CA PHE A 18 -6.90 -13.73 5.18
C PHE A 18 -5.42 -13.37 5.01
N SER A 19 -4.63 -13.54 6.07
CA SER A 19 -3.21 -13.20 6.07
C SER A 19 -2.35 -14.18 5.28
N ASP A 20 -2.73 -15.44 5.07
CA ASP A 20 -1.83 -16.44 4.45
C ASP A 20 -1.75 -16.34 2.92
N VAL A 21 -2.87 -16.10 2.23
CA VAL A 21 -2.88 -15.84 0.77
C VAL A 21 -2.16 -14.54 0.42
N VAL A 22 -2.35 -13.53 1.28
CA VAL A 22 -1.67 -12.24 1.20
C VAL A 22 -0.18 -12.41 1.51
N ASN A 23 0.17 -13.15 2.57
CA ASN A 23 1.55 -13.40 2.97
C ASN A 23 2.29 -14.19 1.90
N ARG A 24 1.66 -15.13 1.18
CA ARG A 24 2.36 -15.86 0.11
C ARG A 24 2.61 -15.01 -1.14
N ARG A 25 1.78 -13.99 -1.42
CA ARG A 25 1.98 -13.03 -2.52
C ARG A 25 2.93 -11.89 -2.13
N ILE A 26 2.88 -11.44 -0.88
CA ILE A 26 3.83 -10.47 -0.31
C ILE A 26 5.21 -11.11 -0.12
N VAL A 27 5.33 -12.38 0.30
CA VAL A 27 6.61 -13.07 0.54
C VAL A 27 7.41 -13.31 -0.76
N GLN A 28 6.77 -13.50 -1.92
CA GLN A 28 7.51 -13.49 -3.19
C GLN A 28 7.94 -12.07 -3.59
N SER A 29 7.08 -11.09 -3.31
CA SER A 29 7.38 -9.67 -3.45
C SER A 29 8.43 -9.15 -2.46
N GLU A 30 8.71 -9.84 -1.35
CA GLU A 30 9.72 -9.48 -0.36
C GLU A 30 11.16 -9.69 -0.86
N ILE A 31 11.36 -10.52 -1.87
CA ILE A 31 12.68 -10.69 -2.52
C ILE A 31 13.03 -9.45 -3.38
N GLU A 32 12.02 -8.74 -3.91
CA GLU A 32 12.17 -7.49 -4.69
C GLU A 32 11.64 -6.23 -3.97
N GLY A 33 11.03 -6.37 -2.79
CA GLY A 33 10.47 -5.28 -1.98
C GLY A 33 9.24 -4.57 -2.57
N GLY A 34 8.46 -5.14 -3.48
CA GLY A 34 7.39 -4.40 -4.17
C GLY A 34 6.22 -5.22 -4.73
N VAL A 35 5.11 -4.54 -5.04
CA VAL A 35 3.85 -5.15 -5.50
C VAL A 35 3.47 -4.69 -6.91
N HIS A 36 3.00 -5.62 -7.74
CA HIS A 36 2.48 -5.32 -9.07
C HIS A 36 0.96 -5.13 -9.00
N LEU A 37 0.43 -4.00 -9.48
CA LEU A 37 -1.00 -3.70 -9.43
C LEU A 37 -1.83 -4.75 -10.19
N GLY A 38 -1.29 -5.34 -11.25
CA GLY A 38 -1.97 -6.40 -12.00
C GLY A 38 -2.09 -7.74 -11.27
N ASP A 39 -1.32 -7.97 -10.20
CA ASP A 39 -1.49 -9.17 -9.37
C ASP A 39 -2.58 -8.97 -8.29
N LEU A 40 -2.89 -7.70 -7.99
CA LEU A 40 -3.83 -7.34 -6.94
C LEU A 40 -5.27 -7.36 -7.45
N PRO A 41 -6.22 -7.84 -6.62
CA PRO A 41 -7.63 -7.79 -6.97
C PRO A 41 -8.13 -6.33 -7.00
N GLU A 42 -9.23 -6.07 -7.71
CA GLU A 42 -9.90 -4.78 -7.66
C GLU A 42 -10.38 -4.46 -6.22
N GLY A 43 -10.33 -3.19 -5.84
CA GLY A 43 -10.64 -2.74 -4.49
C GLY A 43 -9.55 -3.06 -3.46
N PHE A 44 -8.41 -3.60 -3.88
CA PHE A 44 -7.31 -3.89 -2.96
C PHE A 44 -6.68 -2.60 -2.45
N ALA A 45 -6.76 -2.38 -1.14
CA ALA A 45 -6.20 -1.20 -0.51
C ALA A 45 -4.75 -1.44 -0.05
N LEU A 46 -3.87 -0.56 -0.49
CA LEU A 46 -2.46 -0.46 -0.13
C LEU A 46 -2.24 0.83 0.65
N GLU A 47 -1.31 0.78 1.58
CA GLU A 47 -0.72 1.94 2.22
C GLU A 47 0.75 2.00 1.82
N VAL A 48 1.11 3.06 1.12
CA VAL A 48 2.44 3.32 0.60
C VAL A 48 3.03 4.46 1.42
N GLU A 49 3.95 4.12 2.30
CA GLU A 49 4.72 5.10 3.04
C GLU A 49 5.91 5.54 2.21
N THR A 50 6.04 6.84 2.01
CA THR A 50 7.20 7.48 1.39
C THR A 50 7.96 8.27 2.44
N GLU A 51 9.21 8.65 2.15
CA GLU A 51 10.07 9.44 3.05
C GLU A 51 9.38 10.70 3.58
N ASN A 52 8.45 11.29 2.81
CA ASN A 52 7.77 12.51 3.20
C ASN A 52 6.37 12.26 3.79
N ARG A 53 5.63 11.24 3.30
CA ARG A 53 4.20 11.07 3.59
C ARG A 53 3.74 9.63 3.35
N SER A 54 2.69 9.25 4.07
CA SER A 54 1.91 8.03 3.80
C SER A 54 0.76 8.31 2.84
N TYR A 55 0.66 7.50 1.79
CA TYR A 55 -0.41 7.52 0.82
C TYR A 55 -1.23 6.24 0.92
N GLN A 56 -2.53 6.35 0.68
CA GLN A 56 -3.46 5.24 0.62
C GLN A 56 -3.90 5.07 -0.82
N LEU A 57 -3.68 3.88 -1.37
CA LEU A 57 -3.98 3.53 -2.74
C LEU A 57 -5.03 2.42 -2.76
N VAL A 58 -6.10 2.57 -3.54
CA VAL A 58 -7.07 1.49 -3.80
C VAL A 58 -6.95 1.10 -5.26
N VAL A 59 -6.55 -0.15 -5.53
CA VAL A 59 -6.32 -0.63 -6.91
C VAL A 59 -7.62 -0.85 -7.66
N HIS A 60 -7.67 -0.43 -8.93
CA HIS A 60 -8.77 -0.70 -9.86
C HIS A 60 -8.32 -1.65 -10.97
N HIS A 61 -9.27 -2.37 -11.58
CA HIS A 61 -9.03 -3.35 -12.64
C HIS A 61 -8.43 -2.77 -13.95
N ASP A 62 -8.46 -1.43 -14.10
CA ASP A 62 -8.01 -0.70 -15.29
C ASP A 62 -6.54 -0.24 -15.21
N GLY A 63 -5.77 -0.68 -14.20
CA GLY A 63 -4.42 -0.18 -13.95
C GLY A 63 -4.40 1.25 -13.39
N SER A 64 -5.57 1.77 -13.02
CA SER A 64 -5.72 2.97 -12.20
C SER A 64 -5.80 2.60 -10.72
N ALA A 65 -5.56 3.57 -9.86
CA ALA A 65 -5.77 3.44 -8.43
C ALA A 65 -6.38 4.73 -7.87
N GLU A 66 -7.17 4.65 -6.81
CA GLU A 66 -7.54 5.84 -6.05
C GLU A 66 -6.47 6.14 -5.03
N ILE A 67 -5.84 7.32 -5.13
CA ILE A 67 -4.84 7.76 -4.18
C ILE A 67 -5.43 8.82 -3.23
N SER A 68 -5.12 8.70 -1.94
CA SER A 68 -5.47 9.65 -0.90
C SER A 68 -4.32 9.83 0.09
N GLY A 69 -4.28 10.95 0.81
CA GLY A 69 -3.29 11.20 1.87
C GLY A 69 -2.46 12.46 1.65
N HIS A 70 -2.64 13.18 0.54
CA HIS A 70 -1.97 14.45 0.33
C HIS A 70 -2.89 15.64 0.64
N PRO A 71 -2.63 16.47 1.67
CA PRO A 71 -3.57 17.52 2.09
C PRO A 71 -3.86 18.58 1.02
N VAL A 72 -2.92 18.81 0.10
CA VAL A 72 -3.06 19.77 -1.02
C VAL A 72 -3.51 19.10 -2.33
N PHE A 73 -2.76 18.12 -2.84
CA PHE A 73 -3.05 17.47 -4.12
C PHE A 73 -4.18 16.43 -4.09
N CYS A 74 -4.36 15.68 -2.98
CA CYS A 74 -5.34 14.61 -2.86
C CYS A 74 -5.98 14.56 -1.45
N PRO A 75 -6.73 15.61 -1.04
CA PRO A 75 -7.40 15.64 0.26
C PRO A 75 -8.53 14.61 0.33
N CYS A 76 -9.15 14.31 -0.80
CA CYS A 76 -10.11 13.23 -1.01
C CYS A 76 -9.45 12.13 -1.86
N PRO A 77 -9.96 10.87 -1.85
CA PRO A 77 -9.52 9.86 -2.79
C PRO A 77 -9.75 10.33 -4.23
N VAL A 78 -8.66 10.40 -5.00
CA VAL A 78 -8.69 10.79 -6.42
C VAL A 78 -8.25 9.61 -7.25
N LYS A 79 -9.03 9.28 -8.28
CA LYS A 79 -8.65 8.26 -9.27
C LYS A 79 -7.47 8.77 -10.10
N VAL A 80 -6.36 8.05 -10.01
CA VAL A 80 -5.12 8.33 -10.74
C VAL A 80 -4.71 7.13 -11.57
N SER A 81 -3.99 7.38 -12.67
CA SER A 81 -3.41 6.30 -13.46
C SER A 81 -2.02 6.00 -12.92
N ILE A 82 -1.81 4.79 -12.41
CA ILE A 82 -0.50 4.41 -11.87
C ILE A 82 0.39 4.05 -13.03
N HIS A 83 1.41 4.87 -13.28
CA HIS A 83 2.40 4.55 -14.29
C HIS A 83 3.33 3.48 -13.76
N GLY A 84 3.75 3.57 -12.50
CA GLY A 84 4.61 2.59 -11.86
C GLY A 84 5.52 3.22 -10.83
N SER A 85 6.71 2.63 -10.65
CA SER A 85 7.73 3.21 -9.79
C SER A 85 9.10 3.19 -10.45
N SER A 86 9.93 4.18 -10.15
CA SER A 86 11.28 4.35 -10.70
C SER A 86 12.33 4.47 -9.60
N TRP A 87 13.55 4.00 -9.83
CA TRP A 87 14.67 4.18 -8.90
C TRP A 87 15.29 5.60 -8.92
N GLY A 88 14.62 6.58 -9.54
CA GLY A 88 15.16 7.93 -9.72
C GLY A 88 16.06 8.06 -10.96
N GLY A 89 15.78 7.26 -12.00
CA GLY A 89 16.45 7.30 -13.30
C GLY A 89 15.49 6.91 -14.43
N SER A 90 16.00 6.41 -15.55
CA SER A 90 15.17 6.07 -16.73
C SER A 90 14.42 4.73 -16.61
N MET A 91 14.56 4.00 -15.50
CA MET A 91 14.03 2.65 -15.35
C MET A 91 12.75 2.64 -14.50
N LEU A 92 11.63 2.85 -15.20
CA LEU A 92 10.28 2.76 -14.65
C LEU A 92 9.79 1.31 -14.72
N LYS A 93 9.46 0.70 -13.57
CA LYS A 93 8.71 -0.56 -13.53
C LYS A 93 7.22 -0.21 -13.62
N VAL A 94 6.63 -0.46 -14.79
CA VAL A 94 5.23 -0.14 -15.07
C VAL A 94 4.30 -0.90 -14.14
N ALA A 95 3.26 -0.23 -13.61
CA ALA A 95 2.27 -0.81 -12.71
C ALA A 95 2.88 -1.56 -11.51
N PHE A 96 4.10 -1.20 -11.10
CA PHE A 96 4.81 -1.81 -9.98
C PHE A 96 5.11 -0.74 -8.93
N ILE A 97 4.94 -1.08 -7.66
CA ILE A 97 5.25 -0.21 -6.53
C ILE A 97 6.29 -0.92 -5.68
N GLY A 98 7.54 -0.43 -5.70
CA GLY A 98 8.65 -1.02 -4.95
C GLY A 98 9.18 -0.11 -3.85
N ARG A 99 9.55 -0.70 -2.71
CA ARG A 99 10.33 -0.02 -1.67
C ARG A 99 11.69 0.42 -2.24
N GLY A 100 12.15 1.59 -1.84
CA GLY A 100 13.33 2.26 -2.39
C GLY A 100 13.11 3.00 -3.72
N MET A 101 11.93 2.85 -4.33
CA MET A 101 11.58 3.49 -5.61
C MET A 101 10.64 4.69 -5.38
N HIS A 102 10.53 5.56 -6.37
CA HIS A 102 9.63 6.71 -6.40
C HIS A 102 8.34 6.28 -7.12
N LEU A 103 7.19 6.42 -6.47
CA LEU A 103 5.90 6.17 -7.14
C LEU A 103 5.62 7.30 -8.14
N GLU A 104 5.31 6.94 -9.38
CA GLU A 104 4.91 7.84 -10.46
C GLU A 104 3.47 7.54 -10.89
N PHE A 105 2.63 8.56 -10.83
CA PHE A 105 1.23 8.45 -11.23
C PHE A 105 0.74 9.72 -11.91
N HIS A 106 -0.27 9.57 -12.76
CA HIS A 106 -0.90 10.68 -13.42
C HIS A 106 -2.15 11.14 -12.65
N HIS A 107 -2.06 12.35 -12.10
CA HIS A 107 -3.17 13.05 -11.48
C HIS A 107 -3.99 13.79 -12.54
N PRO A 108 -5.34 13.73 -12.51
CA PRO A 108 -6.19 14.39 -13.51
C PRO A 108 -5.97 15.90 -13.58
N GLU A 109 -5.74 16.55 -12.43
CA GLU A 109 -5.54 18.01 -12.36
C GLU A 109 -4.06 18.45 -12.41
N TYR A 110 -3.15 17.64 -11.88
CA TYR A 110 -1.74 18.02 -11.67
C TYR A 110 -0.77 17.27 -12.59
N HIS A 111 -1.29 16.51 -13.56
CA HIS A 111 -0.52 15.67 -14.49
C HIS A 111 0.36 14.65 -13.74
N THR A 112 1.51 14.29 -14.29
CA THR A 112 2.42 13.30 -13.68
C THR A 112 3.01 13.83 -12.38
N ILE A 113 2.69 13.16 -11.28
CA ILE A 113 3.26 13.38 -9.96
C ILE A 113 4.25 12.25 -9.68
N THR A 114 5.47 12.64 -9.32
CA THR A 114 6.49 11.74 -8.79
C THR A 114 6.61 11.96 -7.29
N THR A 115 6.41 10.91 -6.51
CA THR A 115 6.57 10.95 -5.05
C THR A 115 8.04 10.77 -4.64
N SER A 116 8.33 10.95 -3.36
CA SER A 116 9.61 10.58 -2.77
C SER A 116 9.79 9.06 -2.71
N ARG A 117 10.95 8.59 -2.24
CA ARG A 117 11.20 7.15 -2.15
C ARG A 117 10.19 6.52 -1.21
N ILE A 118 9.64 5.40 -1.66
CA ILE A 118 8.78 4.53 -0.88
C ILE A 118 9.66 3.85 0.16
N VAL A 119 9.39 4.07 1.44
CA VAL A 119 10.09 3.42 2.54
C VAL A 119 9.40 2.12 2.92
N GLU A 120 8.07 2.10 2.90
CA GLU A 120 7.29 0.93 3.29
C GLU A 120 6.02 0.79 2.44
N ILE A 121 5.61 -0.45 2.24
CA ILE A 121 4.35 -0.79 1.57
C ILE A 121 3.65 -1.80 2.46
N ARG A 122 2.41 -1.48 2.85
CA ARG A 122 1.56 -2.31 3.70
C ARG A 122 0.24 -2.53 2.98
N GLN A 123 -0.35 -3.71 3.14
CA GLN A 123 -1.76 -3.86 2.78
C GLN A 123 -2.63 -3.21 3.85
N ARG A 124 -3.64 -2.47 3.41
CA ARG A 124 -4.73 -2.02 4.27
C ARG A 124 -5.91 -2.96 4.07
N ALA A 125 -6.45 -3.53 5.15
CA ALA A 125 -7.73 -4.21 5.06
C ALA A 125 -8.81 -3.16 4.77
N ALA A 126 -9.60 -3.36 3.71
CA ALA A 126 -10.84 -2.61 3.55
C ALA A 126 -11.72 -2.93 4.78
N ALA A 127 -12.06 -1.91 5.56
CA ALA A 127 -12.90 -2.03 6.74
C ALA A 127 -14.36 -2.26 6.36
#